data_AF-E9HZI8-F1
#
_entry.id   AF-E9HZI8-F1
#
_cell.length_a   1.000
_cell.length_b   1.000
_cell.length_c   1.000
_cell.angle_alpha   90.00
_cell.angle_beta   90.00
_cell.angle_gamma   90.00
#
_symmetry.space_group_name_H-M   'P 1'
#
loop_
_entity.id
_entity.type
_entity.pdbx_description
1 polymer ?
#
loop_
_entity_poly.entity_id
_entity_poly.type
_entity_poly.pdbx_seq_one_letter_code
_entity_poly.pdbx_strand_id
1 'polypeptide(L)'
;MSESVQSLQDSLEIYRNQVKQIQDALLIANEEQKPDLQQVVKDLEEIILLTETSLSSAPVQEDNDTSSANSQNESNLDEELSALEGMKCKAPFKYEWGGVGYHSAIILGSELGEDDLVYVKAVFMHPTTKKMQPCPYFLEGNCKYPDEKCHYSHGYTVRLDEVQDFSDPDYSKITEGCTVLAKYKDELWYRGIVEDIIKGTEFSVKFQHCNDVLLLNLHAVYPLDEDDEDSSSESSEDEDDDDSQFTPRCLEEHN
;
A
#
# COMPACT_ATOMS: atom_id res chain seq x y z
N MET A 1 13.02 33.76 -7.14
CA MET A 1 12.47 32.67 -7.96
C MET A 1 13.09 31.39 -7.44
N SER A 2 12.27 30.46 -6.95
CA SER A 2 12.73 29.23 -6.29
C SER A 2 13.45 28.31 -7.28
N GLU A 3 14.50 27.62 -6.84
CA GLU A 3 15.25 26.64 -7.65
C GLU A 3 14.31 25.57 -8.27
N SER A 4 13.21 25.25 -7.58
CA SER A 4 12.16 24.36 -8.08
C SER A 4 11.40 24.89 -9.31
N VAL A 5 11.15 26.21 -9.39
CA VAL A 5 10.49 26.82 -10.55
C VAL A 5 11.41 26.81 -11.77
N GLN A 6 12.70 27.04 -11.57
CA GLN A 6 13.69 26.97 -12.64
C GLN A 6 13.83 25.55 -13.18
N SER A 7 13.93 24.55 -12.29
CA SER A 7 13.98 23.14 -12.68
C SER A 7 12.75 22.71 -13.50
N LEU A 8 11.55 23.19 -13.14
CA LEU A 8 10.32 22.90 -13.87
C LEU A 8 10.28 23.57 -15.25
N GLN A 9 10.81 24.79 -15.36
CA GLN A 9 10.94 25.49 -16.65
C GLN A 9 11.91 24.76 -17.59
N ASP A 10 13.03 24.27 -17.06
CA ASP A 10 14.02 23.51 -17.83
C ASP A 10 13.42 22.16 -18.31
N SER A 11 12.65 21.47 -17.46
CA SER A 11 11.90 20.27 -17.84
C SER A 11 10.86 20.55 -18.94
N LEU A 12 10.14 21.67 -18.86
CA LEU A 12 9.19 22.09 -19.92
C LEU A 12 9.87 22.31 -21.27
N GLU A 13 11.08 22.87 -21.28
CA GLU A 13 11.84 23.05 -22.52
C GLU A 13 12.24 21.71 -23.15
N ILE A 14 12.60 20.73 -22.33
CA ILE A 14 12.89 19.35 -22.78
C ILE A 14 11.65 18.72 -23.41
N TYR A 15 10.49 18.79 -22.76
CA TYR A 15 9.24 18.21 -23.28
C TYR A 15 8.81 18.86 -24.60
N ARG A 16 8.92 20.20 -24.72
CA ARG A 16 8.64 20.90 -25.98
C ARG A 16 9.59 20.47 -27.11
N ASN A 17 10.86 20.21 -26.80
CA ASN A 17 11.82 19.71 -27.78
C ASN A 17 11.50 18.26 -28.20
N GLN A 18 11.05 17.42 -27.27
CA GLN A 18 10.60 16.05 -27.58
C GLN A 18 9.38 16.06 -28.50
N VAL A 19 8.40 16.95 -28.27
CA VAL A 19 7.24 17.11 -29.16
C VAL A 19 7.68 17.47 -30.58
N LYS A 20 8.63 18.41 -30.75
CA LYS A 20 9.16 18.75 -32.08
C LYS A 20 9.83 17.56 -32.77
N GLN A 21 10.65 16.79 -32.04
CA GLN A 21 11.32 15.61 -32.60
C GLN A 21 10.32 14.54 -33.06
N ILE A 22 9.22 14.36 -32.32
CA ILE A 22 8.17 13.40 -32.66
C ILE A 22 7.33 13.92 -33.84
N GLN A 23 7.06 15.23 -33.91
CA GLN A 23 6.41 15.86 -35.07
C GLN A 23 7.27 15.75 -36.34
N ASP A 24 8.58 15.89 -36.25
CA ASP A 24 9.50 15.67 -37.39
C ASP A 24 9.52 14.18 -37.79
N ALA A 25 9.47 13.26 -36.82
CA ALA A 25 9.37 11.83 -37.09
C ALA A 25 8.05 11.46 -37.78
N LEU A 26 6.94 12.12 -37.43
CA LEU A 26 5.62 11.94 -38.07
C LEU A 26 5.61 12.32 -39.56
N LEU A 27 6.50 13.20 -40.02
CA LEU A 27 6.63 13.57 -41.43
C LEU A 27 7.26 12.45 -42.28
N ILE A 28 8.05 11.56 -41.65
CA ILE A 28 8.82 10.50 -42.31
C ILE A 28 8.23 9.11 -41.98
N ALA A 29 7.38 9.00 -40.97
CA ALA A 29 6.77 7.76 -40.52
C ALA A 29 5.75 7.18 -41.52
N ASN A 30 5.63 5.85 -41.51
CA ASN A 30 4.64 5.10 -42.29
C ASN A 30 3.23 5.25 -41.68
N GLU A 31 2.18 5.11 -42.51
CA GLU A 31 0.77 5.27 -42.09
C GLU A 31 0.35 4.37 -40.90
N GLU A 32 0.98 3.21 -40.72
CA GLU A 32 0.70 2.31 -39.59
C GLU A 32 1.26 2.82 -38.24
N GLN A 33 2.30 3.66 -38.24
CA GLN A 33 2.97 4.17 -37.03
C GLN A 33 2.51 5.58 -36.64
N LYS A 34 1.83 6.28 -37.56
CA LYS A 34 1.26 7.61 -37.34
C LYS A 34 0.25 7.69 -36.20
N PRO A 35 -0.71 6.76 -36.00
CA PRO A 35 -1.69 6.91 -34.93
C PRO A 35 -1.04 6.88 -33.54
N ASP A 36 -0.08 5.97 -33.33
CA ASP A 36 0.62 5.84 -32.06
C ASP A 36 1.48 7.08 -31.77
N LEU A 37 2.23 7.56 -32.77
CA LEU A 37 3.03 8.79 -32.63
C LEU A 37 2.16 10.04 -32.43
N GLN A 38 0.99 10.11 -33.05
CA GLN A 38 0.03 11.20 -32.84
C GLN A 38 -0.59 11.16 -31.44
N GLN A 39 -0.81 9.97 -30.87
CA GLN A 39 -1.29 9.84 -29.51
C GLN A 39 -0.23 10.36 -28.52
N VAL A 40 1.04 9.95 -28.69
CA VAL A 40 2.15 10.42 -27.84
C VAL A 40 2.31 11.94 -27.91
N VAL A 41 2.13 12.56 -29.07
CA VAL A 41 2.18 14.04 -29.19
C VAL A 41 1.06 14.70 -28.39
N LYS A 42 -0.18 14.19 -28.46
CA LYS A 42 -1.31 14.75 -27.72
C LYS A 42 -1.09 14.65 -26.21
N ASP A 43 -0.62 13.49 -25.75
CA ASP A 43 -0.37 13.25 -24.33
C ASP A 43 0.73 14.20 -23.80
N LEU A 44 1.78 14.43 -24.59
CA LEU A 44 2.85 15.38 -24.24
C LEU A 44 2.38 16.84 -24.27
N GLU A 45 1.53 17.22 -25.22
CA GLU A 45 0.96 18.58 -25.29
C GLU A 45 0.04 18.87 -24.10
N GLU A 46 -0.74 17.88 -23.63
CA GLU A 46 -1.58 18.00 -22.43
C GLU A 46 -0.73 18.21 -21.16
N ILE A 47 0.35 17.43 -20.99
CA ILE A 47 1.27 17.57 -19.85
C ILE A 47 1.91 18.97 -19.82
N ILE A 48 2.33 19.49 -20.98
CA ILE A 48 2.89 20.84 -21.09
C ILE A 48 1.87 21.88 -20.66
N LEU A 49 0.62 21.78 -21.13
CA LEU A 49 -0.46 22.72 -20.80
C LEU A 49 -0.79 22.73 -19.31
N LEU A 50 -0.91 21.55 -18.69
CA LEU A 50 -1.18 21.43 -17.26
C LEU A 50 -0.04 22.03 -16.43
N THR A 51 1.21 21.79 -16.83
CA THR A 51 2.40 22.31 -16.13
C THR A 51 2.53 23.84 -16.29
N GLU A 52 2.26 24.39 -17.47
CA GLU A 52 2.24 25.85 -17.70
C GLU A 52 1.14 26.57 -16.91
N THR A 53 -0.03 25.92 -16.79
CA THR A 53 -1.15 26.43 -16.00
C THR A 53 -0.77 26.45 -14.51
N SER A 54 -0.14 25.40 -14.00
CA SER A 54 0.39 25.34 -12.63
C SER A 54 1.48 26.37 -12.37
N LEU A 55 2.34 26.68 -13.34
CA LEU A 55 3.39 27.72 -13.22
C LEU A 55 2.84 29.15 -13.28
N SER A 56 1.76 29.38 -14.04
CA SER A 56 1.11 30.68 -14.14
C SER A 56 0.21 31.00 -12.93
N SER A 57 -0.15 29.97 -12.16
CA SER A 57 -1.01 30.03 -10.98
C SER A 57 -0.20 30.14 -9.68
N ALA A 58 0.73 31.10 -9.58
CA ALA A 58 1.36 31.49 -8.31
C ALA A 58 0.63 32.73 -7.73
N PRO A 59 0.47 32.83 -6.39
CA PRO A 59 -0.63 33.57 -5.78
C PRO A 59 -0.40 35.08 -5.85
N VAL A 60 -1.39 35.80 -6.38
CA VAL A 60 -1.57 37.22 -6.09
C VAL A 60 -2.22 37.31 -4.71
N GLN A 61 -1.43 37.73 -3.71
CA GLN A 61 -1.95 38.30 -2.48
C GLN A 61 -2.71 39.58 -2.84
N GLU A 62 -4.03 39.56 -2.70
CA GLU A 62 -4.81 40.76 -2.48
C GLU A 62 -5.50 40.63 -1.13
N ASP A 63 -4.88 41.24 -0.12
CA ASP A 63 -5.52 41.61 1.12
C ASP A 63 -6.68 42.57 0.79
N ASN A 64 -7.92 42.10 0.93
CA ASN A 64 -9.03 43.00 1.25
C ASN A 64 -10.10 42.26 2.05
N ASP A 65 -10.11 42.53 3.35
CA ASP A 65 -11.21 42.30 4.27
C ASP A 65 -12.55 42.67 3.63
N THR A 66 -13.47 41.70 3.50
CA THR A 66 -14.89 41.80 3.86
C THR A 66 -15.56 40.43 3.72
N SER A 67 -15.83 39.82 4.86
CA SER A 67 -16.91 38.88 5.19
C SER A 67 -17.70 38.24 4.04
N SER A 68 -17.37 36.99 3.70
CA SER A 68 -18.31 35.95 3.26
C SER A 68 -17.64 34.58 3.41
N ALA A 69 -17.85 33.96 4.56
CA ALA A 69 -17.41 32.60 4.83
C ALA A 69 -18.29 31.57 4.09
N ASN A 70 -17.67 30.45 3.73
CA ASN A 70 -18.22 29.23 3.13
C ASN A 70 -18.57 29.26 1.64
N SER A 71 -17.58 28.95 0.79
CA SER A 71 -17.81 28.10 -0.40
C SER A 71 -16.54 27.67 -1.17
N GLN A 72 -15.34 28.07 -0.75
CA GLN A 72 -14.07 27.68 -1.42
C GLN A 72 -13.22 26.68 -0.64
N ASN A 73 -13.65 26.28 0.57
CA ASN A 73 -12.86 25.41 1.45
C ASN A 73 -13.21 23.91 1.33
N GLU A 74 -14.40 23.58 0.82
CA GLU A 74 -14.83 22.17 0.70
C GLU A 74 -14.20 21.47 -0.50
N SER A 75 -14.09 22.16 -1.65
CA SER A 75 -13.49 21.57 -2.84
C SER A 75 -12.01 21.22 -2.69
N ASN A 76 -11.28 21.93 -1.83
CA ASN A 76 -9.88 21.62 -1.55
C ASN A 76 -9.74 20.44 -0.58
N LEU A 77 -10.65 20.34 0.39
CA LEU A 77 -10.65 19.24 1.36
C LEU A 77 -10.98 17.89 0.68
N ASP A 78 -11.96 17.86 -0.23
CA ASP A 78 -12.30 16.64 -0.97
C ASP A 78 -11.13 16.13 -1.84
N GLU A 79 -10.37 17.04 -2.45
CA GLU A 79 -9.16 16.71 -3.22
C GLU A 79 -8.06 16.13 -2.31
N GLU A 80 -7.82 16.73 -1.14
CA GLU A 80 -6.86 16.23 -0.16
C GLU A 80 -7.25 14.86 0.41
N LEU A 81 -8.54 14.64 0.70
CA LEU A 81 -9.08 13.38 1.18
C LEU A 81 -8.97 12.27 0.13
N SER A 82 -9.21 12.61 -1.13
CA SER A 82 -9.06 11.69 -2.26
C SER A 82 -7.60 11.32 -2.52
N ALA A 83 -6.65 12.23 -2.25
CA ALA A 83 -5.23 11.96 -2.40
C ALA A 83 -4.69 10.93 -1.40
N LEU A 84 -5.41 10.65 -0.30
CA LEU A 84 -5.06 9.60 0.66
C LEU A 84 -5.30 8.19 0.10
N GLU A 85 -6.22 8.02 -0.85
CA GLU A 85 -6.52 6.71 -1.43
C GLU A 85 -5.30 6.15 -2.17
N GLY A 86 -4.99 4.89 -1.92
CA GLY A 86 -3.84 4.19 -2.47
C GLY A 86 -2.51 4.44 -1.74
N MET A 87 -2.47 5.36 -0.77
CA MET A 87 -1.26 5.55 0.05
C MET A 87 -1.01 4.33 0.93
N LYS A 88 0.25 3.88 0.98
CA LYS A 88 0.71 2.88 1.94
C LYS A 88 0.93 3.53 3.30
N CYS A 89 0.58 2.83 4.36
CA CYS A 89 0.73 3.30 5.72
C CYS A 89 0.97 2.15 6.72
N LYS A 90 1.19 2.47 7.99
CA LYS A 90 1.16 1.53 9.11
C LYS A 90 -0.08 1.83 9.95
N ALA A 91 -1.05 0.94 9.92
CA ALA A 91 -2.32 1.11 10.63
C ALA A 91 -2.35 0.27 11.93
N PRO A 92 -2.94 0.80 13.02
CA PRO A 92 -3.09 0.07 14.26
C PRO A 92 -4.14 -1.03 14.11
N PHE A 93 -3.86 -2.20 14.68
CA PHE A 93 -4.78 -3.32 14.79
C PHE A 93 -4.94 -3.70 16.26
N LYS A 94 -6.18 -3.67 16.76
CA LYS A 94 -6.50 -4.06 18.13
C LYS A 94 -6.76 -5.56 18.20
N TYR A 95 -5.90 -6.27 18.91
CA TYR A 95 -6.05 -7.70 19.14
C TYR A 95 -7.10 -7.99 20.22
N GLU A 96 -7.63 -9.22 20.22
CA GLU A 96 -8.63 -9.66 21.19
C GLU A 96 -8.11 -9.67 22.63
N TRP A 97 -6.80 -9.89 22.80
CA TRP A 97 -6.12 -9.84 24.11
C TRP A 97 -5.87 -8.41 24.62
N GLY A 98 -6.28 -7.39 23.86
CA GLY A 98 -6.21 -5.98 24.25
C GLY A 98 -4.96 -5.23 23.77
N GLY A 99 -4.00 -5.92 23.17
CA GLY A 99 -2.83 -5.30 22.54
C GLY A 99 -3.14 -4.52 21.27
N VAL A 100 -2.25 -3.62 20.91
CA VAL A 100 -2.29 -2.88 19.64
C VAL A 100 -0.98 -3.10 18.90
N GLY A 101 -1.05 -3.65 17.69
CA GLY A 101 0.09 -3.79 16.78
C GLY A 101 -0.07 -2.92 15.54
N TYR A 102 1.03 -2.41 14.98
CA TYR A 102 1.01 -1.61 13.76
C TYR A 102 1.41 -2.46 12.56
N HIS A 103 0.56 -2.46 11.53
CA HIS A 103 0.72 -3.34 10.37
C HIS A 103 0.68 -2.55 9.07
N SER A 104 1.49 -2.99 8.11
CA SER A 104 1.53 -2.40 6.77
C SER A 104 0.16 -2.52 6.10
N ALA A 105 -0.38 -1.41 5.64
CA ALA A 105 -1.72 -1.29 5.08
C ALA A 105 -1.75 -0.32 3.89
N ILE A 106 -2.84 -0.36 3.13
CA ILE A 106 -3.13 0.58 2.04
C ILE A 106 -4.47 1.24 2.36
N ILE A 107 -4.52 2.57 2.23
CA ILE A 107 -5.75 3.35 2.42
C ILE A 107 -6.66 3.14 1.20
N LEU A 108 -7.90 2.69 1.43
CA LEU A 108 -8.93 2.54 0.40
C LEU A 108 -9.78 3.80 0.21
N GLY A 109 -9.76 4.71 1.18
CA GLY A 109 -10.56 5.92 1.16
C GLY A 109 -10.58 6.57 2.53
N SER A 110 -11.08 7.80 2.57
CA SER A 110 -11.16 8.60 3.77
C SER A 110 -12.54 9.26 3.88
N GLU A 111 -12.93 9.58 5.11
CA GLU A 111 -14.19 10.26 5.42
C GLU A 111 -13.99 11.22 6.59
N LEU A 112 -14.71 12.34 6.57
CA LEU A 112 -14.74 13.28 7.69
C LEU A 112 -15.81 12.83 8.70
N GLY A 113 -15.40 12.60 9.94
CA GLY A 113 -16.29 12.23 11.03
C GLY A 113 -17.13 13.41 11.53
N GLU A 114 -18.14 13.10 12.35
CA GLU A 114 -18.99 14.10 13.02
C GLU A 114 -18.22 14.98 14.02
N ASP A 115 -17.03 14.54 14.42
CA ASP A 115 -16.10 15.19 15.34
C ASP A 115 -15.07 16.09 14.63
N ASP A 116 -15.27 16.39 13.34
CA ASP A 116 -14.35 17.13 12.47
C ASP A 116 -12.96 16.47 12.33
N LEU A 117 -12.85 15.17 12.62
CA LEU A 117 -11.63 14.39 12.45
C LEU A 117 -11.69 13.54 11.18
N VAL A 118 -10.53 13.30 10.56
CA VAL A 118 -10.42 12.46 9.37
C VAL A 118 -10.23 11.00 9.77
N TYR A 119 -11.09 10.14 9.25
CA TYR A 119 -11.00 8.69 9.37
C TYR A 119 -10.61 8.09 8.03
N VAL A 120 -9.76 7.08 8.06
CA VAL A 120 -9.34 6.34 6.87
C VAL A 120 -9.71 4.88 7.00
N LYS A 121 -10.17 4.30 5.90
CA LYS A 121 -10.41 2.86 5.79
C LYS A 121 -9.18 2.21 5.17
N ALA A 122 -8.45 1.39 5.93
CA ALA A 122 -7.22 0.76 5.47
C ALA A 122 -7.36 -0.77 5.35
N VAL A 123 -6.71 -1.38 4.36
CA VAL A 123 -6.60 -2.85 4.23
C VAL A 123 -5.17 -3.31 4.47
N PHE A 124 -5.01 -4.35 5.27
CA PHE A 124 -3.69 -4.87 5.63
C PHE A 124 -3.04 -5.65 4.48
N MET A 125 -1.77 -5.37 4.21
CA MET A 125 -0.99 -6.00 3.14
C MET A 125 -0.52 -7.40 3.50
N HIS A 126 -0.22 -7.63 4.79
CA HIS A 126 0.28 -8.90 5.29
C HIS A 126 -0.62 -9.42 6.43
N PRO A 127 -1.82 -9.95 6.13
CA PRO A 127 -2.74 -10.44 7.16
C PRO A 127 -2.11 -11.54 8.02
N THR A 128 -1.92 -11.29 9.31
CA THR A 128 -1.42 -12.30 10.27
C THR A 128 -2.56 -13.01 11.02
N THR A 129 -3.78 -12.48 10.92
CA THR A 129 -5.00 -13.04 11.49
C THR A 129 -6.12 -13.02 10.46
N LYS A 130 -7.06 -13.97 10.51
CA LYS A 130 -8.22 -14.02 9.59
C LYS A 130 -9.02 -12.72 9.52
N LYS A 131 -9.15 -12.00 10.64
CA LYS A 131 -9.82 -10.68 10.71
C LYS A 131 -9.13 -9.59 9.89
N MET A 132 -7.86 -9.76 9.56
CA MET A 132 -7.09 -8.83 8.73
C MET A 132 -7.17 -9.18 7.24
N GLN A 133 -7.64 -10.39 6.87
CA GLN A 133 -7.68 -10.82 5.48
C GLN A 133 -8.69 -9.98 4.70
N PRO A 134 -8.27 -9.24 3.67
CA PRO A 134 -9.17 -8.42 2.89
C PRO A 134 -10.13 -9.28 2.06
N CYS A 135 -11.36 -8.82 1.91
CA CYS A 135 -12.37 -9.47 1.08
C CYS A 135 -12.09 -9.21 -0.40
N PRO A 136 -11.75 -10.24 -1.21
CA PRO A 136 -11.45 -10.04 -2.63
C PRO A 136 -12.65 -9.46 -3.39
N TYR A 137 -13.87 -9.91 -3.08
CA TYR A 137 -15.09 -9.39 -3.70
C TYR A 137 -15.36 -7.93 -3.33
N PHE A 138 -14.93 -7.46 -2.15
CA PHE A 138 -15.10 -6.07 -1.76
C PHE A 138 -14.12 -5.18 -2.54
N LEU A 139 -12.87 -5.61 -2.65
CA LEU A 139 -11.85 -4.92 -3.46
C LEU A 139 -12.25 -4.82 -4.93
N GLU A 140 -13.00 -5.79 -5.45
CA GLU A 140 -13.56 -5.78 -6.81
C GLU A 140 -14.91 -5.02 -6.92
N GLY A 141 -15.47 -4.51 -5.82
CA GLY A 141 -16.77 -3.81 -5.80
C GLY A 141 -18.00 -4.73 -5.93
N ASN A 142 -17.84 -6.05 -5.75
CA ASN A 142 -18.85 -7.08 -5.99
C ASN A 142 -19.35 -7.78 -4.70
N CYS A 143 -18.88 -7.38 -3.51
CA CYS A 143 -19.32 -7.97 -2.26
C CYS A 143 -20.77 -7.60 -1.94
N LYS A 144 -21.58 -8.59 -1.55
CA LYS A 144 -23.00 -8.43 -1.23
C LYS A 144 -23.29 -8.38 0.27
N TYR A 145 -22.27 -8.62 1.09
CA TYR A 145 -22.40 -8.65 2.54
C TYR A 145 -22.01 -7.28 3.11
N PRO A 146 -22.69 -6.78 4.16
CA PRO A 146 -22.20 -5.62 4.89
C PRO A 146 -20.93 -5.98 5.68
N ASP A 147 -20.15 -4.97 6.06
CA ASP A 147 -18.85 -5.09 6.74
C ASP A 147 -18.90 -6.07 7.93
N GLU A 148 -19.93 -6.01 8.77
CA GLU A 148 -20.08 -6.87 9.97
C GLU A 148 -20.39 -8.34 9.67
N LYS A 149 -20.93 -8.66 8.49
CA LYS A 149 -21.39 -10.01 8.14
C LYS A 149 -20.52 -10.67 7.08
N CYS A 150 -19.57 -9.95 6.51
CA CYS A 150 -18.60 -10.52 5.60
C CYS A 150 -17.63 -11.42 6.38
N HIS A 151 -17.24 -12.54 5.78
CA HIS A 151 -16.24 -13.43 6.38
C HIS A 151 -14.83 -12.82 6.38
N TYR A 152 -14.57 -11.94 5.42
CA TYR A 152 -13.31 -11.25 5.23
C TYR A 152 -13.48 -9.76 5.51
N SER A 153 -12.37 -9.09 5.83
CA SER A 153 -12.35 -7.67 6.15
C SER A 153 -12.69 -6.81 4.93
N HIS A 154 -13.56 -5.81 5.12
CA HIS A 154 -13.78 -4.73 4.16
C HIS A 154 -12.82 -3.55 4.39
N GLY A 155 -11.81 -3.74 5.23
CA GLY A 155 -10.95 -2.69 5.73
C GLY A 155 -11.19 -2.41 7.20
N TYR A 156 -10.25 -1.69 7.79
CA TYR A 156 -10.23 -1.30 9.19
C TYR A 156 -10.24 0.23 9.25
N THR A 157 -11.31 0.77 9.84
CA THR A 157 -11.45 2.23 10.00
C THR A 157 -10.63 2.69 11.20
N VAL A 158 -9.70 3.60 10.96
CA VAL A 158 -8.82 4.20 11.97
C VAL A 158 -8.76 5.71 11.77
N ARG A 159 -8.41 6.44 12.82
CA ARG A 159 -8.19 7.89 12.70
C ARG A 159 -6.89 8.15 11.95
N LEU A 160 -6.88 9.16 11.08
CA LEU A 160 -5.69 9.50 10.31
C LEU A 160 -4.50 9.84 11.22
N ASP A 161 -4.73 10.44 12.39
CA ASP A 161 -3.68 10.76 13.36
C ASP A 161 -3.10 9.54 14.11
N GLU A 162 -3.77 8.39 14.05
CA GLU A 162 -3.27 7.12 14.60
C GLU A 162 -2.48 6.31 13.57
N VAL A 163 -2.43 6.74 12.31
CA VAL A 163 -1.68 6.07 11.24
C VAL A 163 -0.24 6.56 11.24
N GLN A 164 0.70 5.65 11.00
CA GLN A 164 2.12 5.99 10.86
C GLN A 164 2.57 5.90 9.41
N ASP A 165 3.64 6.63 9.09
CA ASP A 165 4.27 6.60 7.78
C ASP A 165 4.76 5.20 7.44
N PHE A 166 4.67 4.85 6.15
CA PHE A 166 5.18 3.59 5.64
C PHE A 166 6.52 3.79 4.93
N SER A 167 7.53 3.02 5.35
CA SER A 167 8.78 2.85 4.63
C SER A 167 8.78 1.51 3.89
N ASP A 168 9.11 1.51 2.60
CA ASP A 168 9.32 0.27 1.87
C ASP A 168 10.48 -0.53 2.50
N PRO A 169 10.29 -1.84 2.75
CA PRO A 169 11.33 -2.66 3.35
C PRO A 169 12.47 -2.87 2.35
N ASP A 170 13.70 -2.98 2.87
CA ASP A 170 14.87 -3.27 2.05
C ASP A 170 14.99 -4.77 1.79
N TYR A 171 14.49 -5.22 0.64
CA TYR A 171 14.58 -6.61 0.19
C TYR A 171 16.03 -7.11 -0.02
N SER A 172 17.00 -6.20 -0.14
CA SER A 172 18.43 -6.56 -0.25
C SER A 172 18.96 -7.19 1.03
N LYS A 173 18.29 -6.97 2.17
CA LYS A 173 18.64 -7.55 3.47
C LYS A 173 18.24 -9.03 3.60
N ILE A 174 17.42 -9.56 2.69
CA ILE A 174 17.02 -10.96 2.75
C ILE A 174 18.22 -11.84 2.38
N THR A 175 18.79 -12.49 3.39
CA THR A 175 19.84 -13.51 3.22
C THR A 175 19.45 -14.81 3.90
N GLU A 176 20.17 -15.89 3.59
CA GLU A 176 20.00 -17.17 4.30
C GLU A 176 20.21 -16.99 5.80
N GLY A 177 19.32 -17.57 6.60
CA GLY A 177 19.26 -17.42 8.06
C GLY A 177 18.46 -16.21 8.55
N CYS A 178 18.08 -15.26 7.68
CA CYS A 178 17.27 -14.11 8.10
C CYS A 178 15.83 -14.53 8.41
N THR A 179 15.24 -13.85 9.39
CA THR A 179 13.81 -13.97 9.70
C THR A 179 13.01 -13.05 8.79
N VAL A 180 11.95 -13.60 8.20
CA VAL A 180 11.05 -12.91 7.29
C VAL A 180 9.61 -13.21 7.67
N LEU A 181 8.70 -12.33 7.27
CA LEU A 181 7.28 -12.62 7.25
C LEU A 181 6.95 -13.25 5.89
N ALA A 182 6.29 -14.40 5.88
CA ALA A 182 6.06 -15.18 4.68
C ALA A 182 4.61 -15.65 4.57
N LYS A 183 4.06 -15.67 3.35
CA LYS A 183 2.69 -16.11 3.08
C LYS A 183 2.60 -17.64 3.05
N TYR A 184 1.68 -18.19 3.82
CA TYR A 184 1.43 -19.63 3.92
C TYR A 184 0.20 -20.07 3.09
N LYS A 185 -0.07 -21.39 3.06
CA LYS A 185 -1.13 -22.03 2.24
C LYS A 185 -2.55 -21.56 2.57
N ASP A 186 -2.76 -21.01 3.76
CA ASP A 186 -4.03 -20.48 4.25
C ASP A 186 -4.20 -18.97 3.95
N GLU A 187 -3.31 -18.41 3.14
CA GLU A 187 -3.28 -16.99 2.76
C GLU A 187 -2.97 -16.03 3.92
N LEU A 188 -2.48 -16.55 5.06
CA LEU A 188 -1.99 -15.76 6.18
C LEU A 188 -0.46 -15.66 6.15
N TRP A 189 0.05 -14.63 6.81
CA TRP A 189 1.46 -14.31 6.89
C TRP A 189 2.02 -14.70 8.26
N TYR A 190 3.12 -15.46 8.26
CA TYR A 190 3.75 -15.99 9.46
C TYR A 190 5.25 -15.77 9.45
N ARG A 191 5.86 -15.73 10.63
CA ARG A 191 7.32 -15.69 10.77
C ARG A 191 7.94 -16.99 10.25
N GLY A 192 8.99 -16.82 9.44
CA GLY A 192 9.77 -17.90 8.88
C GLY A 192 11.24 -17.52 8.76
N ILE A 193 12.09 -18.52 8.60
CA ILE A 193 13.54 -18.37 8.41
C ILE A 193 13.87 -18.77 6.98
N VAL A 194 14.60 -17.94 6.26
CA VAL A 194 15.08 -18.26 4.91
C VAL A 194 16.18 -19.32 5.01
N GLU A 195 15.95 -20.52 4.51
CA GLU A 195 16.95 -21.59 4.50
C GLU A 195 17.88 -21.52 3.27
N ASP A 196 17.33 -21.17 2.11
CA ASP A 196 18.05 -21.15 0.83
C ASP A 196 17.42 -20.12 -0.12
N ILE A 197 18.22 -19.55 -1.02
CA ILE A 197 17.80 -18.58 -2.04
C ILE A 197 18.15 -19.13 -3.43
N ILE A 198 17.13 -19.59 -4.15
CA ILE A 198 17.28 -20.18 -5.47
C ILE A 198 17.21 -19.09 -6.53
N LYS A 199 18.30 -18.94 -7.29
CA LYS A 199 18.43 -18.01 -8.44
C LYS A 199 18.14 -16.53 -8.10
N GLY A 200 18.15 -16.16 -6.82
CA GLY A 200 17.87 -14.79 -6.36
C GLY A 200 16.40 -14.36 -6.44
N THR A 201 15.47 -15.26 -6.76
CA THR A 201 14.04 -14.91 -6.94
C THR A 201 13.07 -15.81 -6.18
N GLU A 202 13.54 -16.98 -5.75
CA GLU A 202 12.76 -17.97 -5.01
C GLU A 202 13.44 -18.24 -3.66
N PHE A 203 12.65 -18.25 -2.59
CA PHE A 203 13.11 -18.36 -1.21
C PHE A 203 12.54 -19.64 -0.61
N SER A 204 13.41 -20.52 -0.13
CA SER A 204 13.01 -21.66 0.70
C SER A 204 12.83 -21.15 2.12
N VAL A 205 11.58 -21.05 2.60
CA VAL A 205 11.28 -20.48 3.92
C VAL A 205 10.74 -21.58 4.82
N LYS A 206 11.40 -21.77 5.97
CA LYS A 206 10.96 -22.64 7.05
C LYS A 206 10.11 -21.86 8.04
N PHE A 207 8.85 -22.24 8.18
CA PHE A 207 7.88 -21.59 9.06
C PHE A 207 8.12 -21.95 10.53
N GLN A 208 8.22 -20.95 11.41
CA GLN A 208 8.54 -21.19 12.82
C GLN A 208 7.39 -21.88 13.58
N HIS A 209 6.14 -21.63 13.19
CA HIS A 209 4.95 -22.15 13.90
C HIS A 209 4.65 -23.64 13.65
N CYS A 210 5.12 -24.20 12.53
CA CYS A 210 4.79 -25.58 12.13
C CYS A 210 5.98 -26.39 11.60
N ASN A 211 7.16 -25.76 11.44
CA ASN A 211 8.35 -26.34 10.81
C ASN A 211 8.18 -26.79 9.34
N ASP A 212 7.06 -26.48 8.69
CA ASP A 212 6.89 -26.67 7.25
C ASP A 212 7.88 -25.78 6.47
N VAL A 213 8.32 -26.27 5.32
CA VAL A 213 9.18 -25.51 4.39
C VAL A 213 8.43 -25.32 3.07
N LEU A 214 8.32 -24.07 2.61
CA LEU A 214 7.73 -23.75 1.31
C LEU A 214 8.71 -22.96 0.45
N LEU A 215 8.63 -23.22 -0.86
CA LEU A 215 9.31 -22.43 -1.87
C LEU A 215 8.41 -21.26 -2.28
N LEU A 216 8.83 -20.04 -1.97
CA LEU A 216 8.07 -18.81 -2.14
C LEU A 216 8.76 -17.86 -3.11
N ASN A 217 7.99 -17.01 -3.77
CA ASN A 217 8.55 -15.93 -4.60
C ASN A 217 8.58 -14.60 -3.81
N LEU A 218 9.16 -13.56 -4.42
CA LEU A 218 9.30 -12.24 -3.81
C LEU A 218 7.98 -11.60 -3.32
N HIS A 219 6.83 -11.91 -3.93
CA HIS A 219 5.52 -11.38 -3.52
C HIS A 219 4.96 -12.07 -2.27
N ALA A 220 5.52 -13.21 -1.88
CA ALA A 220 5.09 -14.03 -0.75
C ALA A 220 6.10 -13.97 0.43
N VAL A 221 7.06 -13.05 0.38
CA VAL A 221 8.08 -12.83 1.41
C VAL A 221 8.20 -11.33 1.69
N TYR A 222 8.32 -10.98 2.96
CA TYR A 222 8.45 -9.61 3.44
C TYR A 222 9.58 -9.55 4.48
N PRO A 223 10.62 -8.71 4.28
CA PRO A 223 11.70 -8.53 5.26
C PRO A 223 11.15 -8.04 6.59
N LEU A 224 11.66 -8.59 7.70
CA LEU A 224 11.48 -8.01 9.02
C LEU A 224 12.79 -7.33 9.42
N ASP A 225 12.72 -6.11 9.94
CA ASP A 225 13.89 -5.49 10.53
C ASP A 225 14.18 -6.19 11.86
N GLU A 226 15.46 -6.45 12.18
CA GLU A 226 15.85 -7.12 13.43
C GLU A 226 15.42 -6.34 14.69
N ASP A 227 15.12 -5.04 14.52
CA ASP A 227 14.60 -4.15 15.56
C ASP A 227 13.06 -4.21 15.73
N ASP A 228 12.32 -4.92 14.87
CA ASP A 228 10.87 -5.17 15.00
C ASP A 228 10.56 -6.28 16.03
N GLU A 229 11.26 -6.30 17.17
CA GLU A 229 11.02 -7.25 18.26
C GLU A 229 9.64 -7.04 18.95
N ASP A 230 8.93 -5.94 18.65
CA ASP A 230 7.69 -5.57 19.33
C ASP A 230 6.38 -6.04 18.67
N SER A 231 6.42 -6.82 17.58
CA SER A 231 5.22 -7.52 17.08
C SER A 231 5.13 -8.91 17.69
N SER A 232 4.75 -8.95 18.96
CA SER A 232 4.79 -10.09 19.86
C SER A 232 4.25 -11.40 19.28
N SER A 233 5.08 -12.43 19.40
CA SER A 233 4.66 -13.82 19.48
C SER A 233 5.09 -14.37 20.84
N GLU A 234 4.39 -14.00 21.92
CA GLU A 234 4.47 -14.77 23.15
C GLU A 234 3.61 -16.02 22.99
N SER A 235 4.20 -17.08 22.43
CA SER A 235 3.70 -18.43 22.67
C SER A 235 4.03 -18.77 24.13
N SER A 236 3.03 -18.68 25.01
CA SER A 236 3.13 -19.14 26.38
C SER A 236 3.32 -20.66 26.41
N GLU A 237 4.49 -21.09 26.87
CA GLU A 237 4.73 -22.45 27.33
C GLU A 237 4.08 -22.61 28.71
N ASP A 238 2.84 -23.10 28.74
CA ASP A 238 2.23 -23.57 29.98
C ASP A 238 2.71 -25.01 30.25
N GLU A 239 3.72 -25.15 31.11
CA GLU A 239 4.04 -26.41 31.78
C GLU A 239 3.03 -26.65 32.91
N ASP A 240 1.89 -27.28 32.58
CA ASP A 240 1.03 -27.90 33.58
C ASP A 240 1.10 -29.43 33.45
N ASP A 241 1.75 -30.02 34.44
CA ASP A 241 1.78 -31.44 34.76
C ASP A 241 0.41 -31.85 35.37
N ASP A 242 -0.50 -32.41 34.57
CA ASP A 242 -1.51 -33.35 35.08
C ASP A 242 -2.07 -34.31 34.01
N ASP A 243 -2.27 -35.55 34.45
CA ASP A 243 -2.56 -36.77 33.72
C ASP A 243 -4.01 -36.84 33.22
N SER A 244 -4.26 -36.90 31.90
CA SER A 244 -5.29 -37.77 31.28
C SER A 244 -5.47 -37.60 29.75
N GLN A 245 -5.24 -38.70 29.04
CA GLN A 245 -5.70 -39.08 27.69
C GLN A 245 -6.58 -38.09 26.88
N PHE A 246 -6.03 -37.50 25.81
CA PHE A 246 -6.74 -37.34 24.52
C PHE A 246 -5.75 -37.08 23.36
N THR A 247 -5.95 -37.79 22.25
CA THR A 247 -5.06 -37.89 21.07
C THR A 247 -5.00 -36.62 20.20
N PRO A 248 -3.89 -36.37 19.47
CA PRO A 248 -3.76 -35.23 18.56
C PRO A 248 -4.49 -35.49 17.24
N ARG A 249 -5.17 -34.46 16.71
CA ARG A 249 -5.74 -34.48 15.37
C ARG A 249 -5.09 -33.37 14.53
N CYS A 250 -3.91 -33.66 14.00
CA CYS A 250 -3.47 -33.03 12.75
C CYS A 250 -4.34 -33.64 11.65
N LEU A 251 -5.23 -32.84 11.07
CA LEU A 251 -5.90 -33.22 9.83
C LEU A 251 -4.91 -33.03 8.68
N GLU A 252 -4.19 -34.11 8.39
CA GLU A 252 -3.91 -34.49 7.01
C GLU A 252 -5.25 -34.58 6.27
N GLU A 253 -5.32 -34.02 5.06
CA GLU A 253 -6.13 -34.62 4.00
C GLU A 253 -5.57 -34.18 2.64
N HIS A 254 -4.73 -35.04 2.08
CA HIS A 254 -4.61 -35.21 0.64
C HIS A 254 -5.68 -36.23 0.23
N ASN A 255 -6.56 -35.85 -0.70
CA ASN A 255 -6.90 -36.69 -1.85
C ASN A 255 -7.41 -35.84 -3.01
#